data_AF-A0A2G9UDG7-F1
#
_entry.id   AF-A0A2G9UDG7-F1
#
_cell.length_a   1.000
_cell.length_b   1.000
_cell.length_c   1.000
_cell.angle_alpha   90.00
_cell.angle_beta   90.00
_cell.angle_gamma   90.00
#
_symmetry.space_group_name_H-M   'P 1'
#
loop_
_entity.id
_entity.type
_entity.pdbx_description
1 polymer ?
#
loop_
_entity_poly.entity_id
_entity_poly.type
_entity_poly.pdbx_seq_one_letter_code
_entity_poly.pdbx_strand_id
1 'polypeptide(L)'
;MVKLNGNYKQGKKCAKLAVMLGVKTPVATALSLCALSALIAHDERYLGKYIQEVIAKGRDLPVVHELCIRIMESPFVPAVMEEIYACALLNAPVDKLMETLDLIQNHRCARKRRAHEELEINDKLVIDAMTEDDVMYADALQLASDFKMNDWPVHFASLENALTSLDIHEAKAILKARGHLARLRSDPDRLHSQLRTLVGPLMTTNEQFIAYLSLFGDGQPERSALPVLKRILEKKRDLKAVRLFTDADYLYNLILSVPDRVILSLVDGILSIPVGVEACEAAARILLDGTDIRPAASPAVIFALLGKDEANFIDLVACKTSSEELQYLERAALILEATPNADSRLLEVVRLVSKAQFELSGPGYIY
;
A
#
# COMPACT_ATOMS: atom_id res chain seq x y z
N MET A 1 -0.12 52.21 -0.26
CA MET A 1 -0.57 50.85 0.13
C MET A 1 -1.23 50.94 1.50
N VAL A 2 -2.48 50.49 1.65
CA VAL A 2 -3.18 50.50 2.94
C VAL A 2 -2.61 49.38 3.82
N LYS A 3 -2.03 49.71 4.99
CA LYS A 3 -1.52 48.71 5.93
C LYS A 3 -2.67 48.23 6.83
N LEU A 4 -3.07 46.97 6.69
CA LEU A 4 -4.17 46.39 7.47
C LEU A 4 -3.74 45.93 8.88
N ASN A 5 -2.43 45.78 9.14
CA ASN A 5 -1.90 45.27 10.41
C ASN A 5 -2.69 44.02 10.88
N GLY A 6 -3.01 43.87 12.17
CA GLY A 6 -3.80 42.74 12.68
C GLY A 6 -5.24 42.61 12.12
N ASN A 7 -5.74 43.61 11.38
CA ASN A 7 -7.10 43.58 10.83
C ASN A 7 -7.24 42.67 9.61
N TYR A 8 -6.15 42.13 9.04
CA TYR A 8 -6.26 41.17 7.94
C TYR A 8 -7.07 39.93 8.31
N LYS A 9 -7.10 39.57 9.60
CA LYS A 9 -7.91 38.47 10.16
C LYS A 9 -9.42 38.68 10.02
N GLN A 10 -9.86 39.91 9.75
CA GLN A 10 -11.25 40.32 9.65
C GLN A 10 -11.71 40.52 8.18
N GLY A 11 -11.26 39.68 7.24
CA GLY A 11 -11.49 39.83 5.80
C GLY A 11 -12.93 40.17 5.36
N LYS A 12 -13.97 39.61 6.02
CA LYS A 12 -15.37 39.95 5.73
C LYS A 12 -15.72 41.42 6.04
N LYS A 13 -15.15 41.99 7.10
CA LYS A 13 -15.34 43.41 7.45
C LYS A 13 -14.54 44.31 6.51
N CYS A 14 -13.33 43.89 6.13
CA CYS A 14 -12.52 44.59 5.13
C CYS A 14 -13.24 44.68 3.78
N ALA A 15 -13.89 43.59 3.33
CA ALA A 15 -14.69 43.59 2.11
C ALA A 15 -15.91 44.53 2.19
N LYS A 16 -16.64 44.52 3.30
CA LYS A 16 -17.76 45.47 3.52
C LYS A 16 -17.31 46.92 3.52
N LEU A 17 -16.17 47.21 4.14
CA LEU A 17 -15.58 48.55 4.14
C LEU A 17 -15.16 48.97 2.71
N ALA A 18 -14.55 48.07 1.93
CA ALA A 18 -14.18 48.34 0.55
C ALA A 18 -15.40 48.66 -0.35
N VAL A 19 -16.56 48.01 -0.10
CA VAL A 19 -17.83 48.35 -0.76
C VAL A 19 -18.28 49.77 -0.40
N MET A 20 -18.27 50.12 0.89
CA MET A 20 -18.67 51.47 1.35
C MET A 20 -17.75 52.58 0.82
N LEU A 21 -16.47 52.26 0.60
CA LEU A 21 -15.47 53.19 0.06
C LEU A 21 -15.47 53.26 -1.48
N GLY A 22 -16.36 52.54 -2.17
CA GLY A 22 -16.46 52.58 -3.63
C GLY A 22 -15.27 51.97 -4.37
N VAL A 23 -14.56 51.02 -3.76
CA VAL A 23 -13.39 50.37 -4.36
C VAL A 23 -13.82 49.48 -5.53
N LYS A 24 -13.11 49.56 -6.66
CA LYS A 24 -13.30 48.65 -7.80
C LYS A 24 -12.99 47.20 -7.35
N THR A 25 -13.91 46.28 -7.66
CA THR A 25 -13.83 44.85 -7.27
C THR A 25 -13.56 44.64 -5.77
N PRO A 26 -14.46 45.13 -4.89
CA PRO A 26 -14.18 45.36 -3.48
C PRO A 26 -13.83 44.10 -2.68
N VAL A 27 -14.45 42.96 -3.01
CA VAL A 27 -14.18 41.68 -2.34
C VAL A 27 -12.78 41.17 -2.68
N ALA A 28 -12.44 41.09 -3.96
CA ALA A 28 -11.13 40.61 -4.40
C ALA A 28 -10.01 41.51 -3.89
N THR A 29 -10.19 42.83 -4.00
CA THR A 29 -9.21 43.81 -3.49
C THR A 29 -9.01 43.67 -1.98
N ALA A 30 -10.09 43.53 -1.19
CA ALA A 30 -9.97 43.36 0.25
C ALA A 30 -9.28 42.02 0.63
N LEU A 31 -9.67 40.92 -0.02
CA LEU A 31 -9.10 39.61 0.28
C LEU A 31 -7.64 39.50 -0.16
N SER A 32 -7.25 40.06 -1.31
CA SER A 32 -5.85 40.10 -1.74
C SER A 32 -4.98 40.93 -0.79
N LEU A 33 -5.47 42.07 -0.30
CA LEU A 33 -4.76 42.88 0.69
C LEU A 33 -4.66 42.17 2.05
N CYS A 34 -5.71 41.44 2.45
CA CYS A 34 -5.67 40.59 3.64
C CYS A 34 -4.63 39.45 3.48
N ALA A 35 -4.59 38.80 2.32
CA ALA A 35 -3.62 37.76 2.02
C ALA A 35 -2.18 38.30 2.04
N LEU A 36 -1.91 39.44 1.40
CA LEU A 36 -0.60 40.09 1.44
C LEU A 36 -0.17 40.45 2.87
N SER A 37 -1.10 40.95 3.68
CA SER A 37 -0.82 41.27 5.09
C SER A 37 -0.55 40.01 5.93
N ALA A 38 -1.25 38.91 5.64
CA ALA A 38 -1.01 37.61 6.27
C ALA A 38 0.35 37.03 5.86
N LEU A 39 0.73 37.17 4.59
CA LEU A 39 2.04 36.77 4.06
C LEU A 39 3.18 37.53 4.76
N ILE A 40 3.06 38.85 4.91
CA ILE A 40 4.04 39.68 5.63
C ILE A 40 4.11 39.30 7.12
N ALA A 41 2.98 38.91 7.71
CA ALA A 41 2.90 38.50 9.11
C ALA A 41 3.26 37.03 9.37
N HIS A 42 3.66 36.27 8.33
CA HIS A 42 3.90 34.82 8.38
C HIS A 42 2.71 34.01 8.97
N ASP A 43 1.48 34.46 8.77
CA ASP A 43 0.25 33.77 9.24
C ASP A 43 -0.30 32.86 8.13
N GLU A 44 0.31 31.68 7.99
CA GLU A 44 0.00 30.71 6.95
C GLU A 44 -1.46 30.24 6.95
N ARG A 45 -2.09 30.17 8.14
CA ARG A 45 -3.47 29.74 8.30
C ARG A 45 -4.43 30.70 7.61
N TYR A 46 -4.27 32.00 7.83
CA TYR A 46 -5.12 33.01 7.18
C TYR A 46 -4.73 33.24 5.72
N LEU A 47 -3.43 33.13 5.41
CA LEU A 47 -2.94 33.21 4.03
C LEU A 47 -3.55 32.11 3.15
N GLY A 48 -3.49 30.83 3.57
CA GLY A 48 -4.06 29.71 2.82
C GLY A 48 -5.58 29.85 2.62
N LYS A 49 -6.30 30.32 3.65
CA LYS A 49 -7.74 30.59 3.57
C LYS A 49 -8.07 31.63 2.49
N TYR A 50 -7.34 32.75 2.45
CA TYR A 50 -7.60 33.81 1.48
C TYR A 50 -7.14 33.45 0.07
N ILE A 51 -6.03 32.72 -0.07
CA ILE A 51 -5.55 32.21 -1.35
C ILE A 51 -6.62 31.32 -2.01
N GLN A 52 -7.18 30.36 -1.27
CA GLN A 52 -8.23 29.48 -1.81
C GLN A 52 -9.47 30.26 -2.25
N GLU A 53 -9.89 31.26 -1.46
CA GLU A 53 -11.08 32.06 -1.75
C GLU A 53 -10.89 32.99 -2.97
N VAL A 54 -9.68 33.51 -3.17
CA VAL A 54 -9.33 34.40 -4.28
C VAL A 54 -9.09 33.61 -5.59
N ILE A 55 -8.38 32.49 -5.53
CA ILE A 55 -8.09 31.63 -6.71
C ILE A 55 -9.38 31.09 -7.32
N ALA A 56 -10.37 30.72 -6.49
CA ALA A 56 -11.62 30.14 -6.99
C ALA A 56 -12.50 31.12 -7.79
N LYS A 57 -12.27 32.45 -7.68
CA LYS A 57 -13.22 33.47 -8.14
C LYS A 57 -12.61 34.62 -8.95
N GLY A 58 -11.29 34.76 -8.99
CA GLY A 58 -10.61 35.88 -9.66
C GLY A 58 -10.29 35.61 -11.13
N ARG A 59 -10.83 36.43 -12.03
CA ARG A 59 -10.43 36.51 -13.45
C ARG A 59 -10.34 37.97 -13.86
N ASP A 60 -9.32 38.34 -14.64
CA ASP A 60 -9.09 39.71 -15.11
C ASP A 60 -8.91 40.74 -13.97
N LEU A 61 -8.32 40.33 -12.84
CA LEU A 61 -8.12 41.17 -11.65
C LEU A 61 -6.63 41.43 -11.39
N PRO A 62 -6.09 42.62 -11.72
CA PRO A 62 -4.67 42.94 -11.50
C PRO A 62 -4.21 42.81 -10.05
N VAL A 63 -5.10 43.03 -9.08
CA VAL A 63 -4.80 42.86 -7.65
C VAL A 63 -4.59 41.40 -7.25
N VAL A 64 -5.16 40.46 -8.00
CA VAL A 64 -4.96 39.02 -7.81
C VAL A 64 -3.64 38.59 -8.45
N HIS A 65 -3.32 39.13 -9.63
CA HIS A 65 -2.01 38.94 -10.26
C HIS A 65 -0.87 39.37 -9.33
N GLU A 66 -0.92 40.59 -8.78
CA GLU A 66 0.10 41.08 -7.84
C GLU A 66 0.23 40.16 -6.60
N LEU A 67 -0.88 39.66 -6.05
CA LEU A 67 -0.82 38.71 -4.94
C LEU A 67 -0.05 37.44 -5.33
N CYS A 68 -0.33 36.86 -6.50
CA CYS A 68 0.36 35.66 -6.98
C CYS A 68 1.86 35.91 -7.18
N ILE A 69 2.24 37.06 -7.75
CA ILE A 69 3.65 37.45 -7.88
C ILE A 69 4.33 37.50 -6.51
N ARG A 70 3.72 38.18 -5.54
CA ARG A 70 4.27 38.31 -4.18
C ARG A 70 4.42 36.99 -3.45
N ILE A 71 3.53 36.02 -3.70
CA ILE A 71 3.67 34.68 -3.15
C ILE A 71 4.90 33.98 -3.76
N MET A 72 5.09 34.07 -5.08
CA MET A 72 6.26 33.49 -5.78
C MET A 72 7.59 34.12 -5.35
N GLU A 73 7.60 35.41 -4.98
CA GLU A 73 8.79 36.09 -4.46
C GLU A 73 9.08 35.78 -2.98
N SER A 74 8.11 35.18 -2.27
CA SER A 74 8.23 34.90 -0.84
C SER A 74 8.89 33.54 -0.58
N PRO A 75 9.44 33.33 0.63
CA PRO A 75 9.93 32.01 1.02
C PRO A 75 8.81 30.99 1.29
N PHE A 76 7.54 31.42 1.31
CA PHE A 76 6.40 30.56 1.60
C PHE A 76 5.94 29.81 0.35
N VAL A 77 5.85 28.47 0.44
CA VAL A 77 5.45 27.60 -0.68
C VAL A 77 4.14 26.88 -0.34
N PRO A 78 2.98 27.44 -0.74
CA PRO A 78 1.69 26.78 -0.58
C PRO A 78 1.61 25.41 -1.28
N ALA A 79 0.77 24.50 -0.78
CA ALA A 79 0.49 23.25 -1.49
C ALA A 79 -0.15 23.45 -2.88
N VAL A 80 -0.86 24.56 -3.07
CA VAL A 80 -1.61 24.91 -4.29
C VAL A 80 -0.82 25.82 -5.26
N MET A 81 0.50 25.61 -5.37
CA MET A 81 1.35 26.47 -6.20
C MET A 81 1.05 26.37 -7.70
N GLU A 82 0.59 25.23 -8.20
CA GLU A 82 0.23 25.08 -9.61
C GLU A 82 -1.01 25.91 -9.97
N GLU A 83 -1.98 25.96 -9.07
CA GLU A 83 -3.16 26.80 -9.16
C GLU A 83 -2.83 28.28 -9.02
N ILE A 84 -1.82 28.63 -8.22
CA ILE A 84 -1.29 30.01 -8.12
C ILE A 84 -0.66 30.44 -9.45
N TYR A 85 0.12 29.57 -10.11
CA TYR A 85 0.67 29.89 -11.44
C TYR A 85 -0.42 30.11 -12.47
N ALA A 86 -1.43 29.22 -12.51
CA ALA A 86 -2.57 29.38 -13.41
C ALA A 86 -3.35 30.68 -13.10
N CYS A 87 -3.57 30.98 -11.82
CA CYS A 87 -4.25 32.19 -11.38
C CYS A 87 -3.48 33.46 -11.75
N ALA A 88 -2.15 33.43 -11.66
CA ALA A 88 -1.29 34.54 -12.09
C ALA A 88 -1.50 34.83 -13.59
N LEU A 89 -1.46 33.79 -14.43
CA LEU A 89 -1.66 33.94 -15.88
C LEU A 89 -3.05 34.45 -16.24
N LEU A 90 -4.10 33.94 -15.56
CA LEU A 90 -5.50 34.34 -15.79
C LEU A 90 -5.83 35.77 -15.34
N ASN A 91 -4.97 36.38 -14.53
CA ASN A 91 -5.18 37.73 -14.01
C ASN A 91 -4.10 38.71 -14.47
N ALA A 92 -3.11 38.26 -15.24
CA ALA A 92 -2.02 39.07 -15.73
C ALA A 92 -2.53 40.15 -16.70
N PRO A 93 -2.10 41.41 -16.53
CA PRO A 93 -2.21 42.40 -17.58
C PRO A 93 -1.54 41.89 -18.87
N VAL A 94 -2.12 42.22 -20.04
CA VAL A 94 -1.66 41.72 -21.34
C VAL A 94 -0.18 42.04 -21.59
N ASP A 95 0.27 43.21 -21.15
CA ASP A 95 1.65 43.70 -21.23
C ASP A 95 2.62 42.97 -20.29
N LYS A 96 2.12 42.25 -19.28
CA LYS A 96 2.92 41.52 -18.28
C LYS A 96 2.88 40.00 -18.43
N LEU A 97 2.19 39.48 -19.43
CA LEU A 97 1.99 38.04 -19.58
C LEU A 97 3.32 37.30 -19.78
N MET A 98 4.22 37.84 -20.61
CA MET A 98 5.54 37.24 -20.87
C MET A 98 6.43 37.25 -19.62
N GLU A 99 6.50 38.38 -18.92
CA GLU A 99 7.25 38.50 -17.66
C GLU A 99 6.72 37.52 -16.60
N THR A 100 5.40 37.33 -16.54
CA THR A 100 4.76 36.38 -15.62
C THR A 100 5.14 34.94 -15.96
N LEU A 101 5.21 34.57 -17.25
CA LEU A 101 5.65 33.25 -17.69
C LEU A 101 7.12 32.99 -17.31
N ASP A 102 8.01 33.96 -17.54
CA ASP A 102 9.42 33.86 -17.19
C ASP A 102 9.62 33.69 -15.68
N LEU A 103 8.89 34.46 -14.87
CA LEU A 103 8.91 34.34 -13.41
C LEU A 103 8.45 32.95 -12.95
N ILE A 104 7.36 32.44 -13.52
CA ILE A 104 6.86 31.09 -13.21
C ILE A 104 7.90 30.03 -13.56
N GLN A 105 8.55 30.15 -14.73
CA GLN A 105 9.58 29.20 -15.15
C GLN A 105 10.79 29.23 -14.21
N ASN A 106 11.28 30.41 -13.87
CA ASN A 106 12.41 30.58 -12.95
C ASN A 106 12.09 30.05 -11.55
N HIS A 107 10.90 30.36 -11.03
CA HIS A 107 10.45 29.87 -9.73
C HIS A 107 10.29 28.34 -9.72
N ARG A 108 9.73 27.75 -10.80
CA ARG A 108 9.66 26.29 -10.97
C ARG A 108 11.05 25.64 -11.00
N CYS A 109 11.99 26.23 -11.73
CA CYS A 109 13.38 25.76 -11.79
C CYS A 109 14.08 25.84 -10.43
N ALA A 110 13.91 26.94 -9.70
CA ALA A 110 14.45 27.10 -8.35
C ALA A 110 13.86 26.07 -7.37
N ARG A 111 12.55 25.81 -7.45
CA ARG A 111 11.89 24.76 -6.65
C ARG A 111 12.42 23.36 -6.97
N LYS A 112 12.62 23.05 -8.26
CA LYS A 112 13.24 21.78 -8.70
C LYS A 112 14.67 21.61 -8.19
N ARG A 113 15.47 22.69 -8.19
CA ARG A 113 16.84 22.66 -7.64
C ARG A 113 16.87 22.41 -6.13
N ARG A 114 16.02 23.09 -5.35
CA ARG A 114 15.89 22.83 -3.90
C ARG A 114 15.47 21.40 -3.60
N ALA A 115 14.55 20.83 -4.38
CA ALA A 115 14.19 19.42 -4.25
C ALA A 115 15.37 18.49 -4.57
N HIS A 116 16.21 18.83 -5.55
CA HIS A 116 17.44 18.08 -5.83
C HIS A 116 18.50 18.20 -4.72
N GLU A 117 18.67 19.37 -4.12
CA GLU A 117 19.60 19.57 -3.00
C GLU A 117 19.13 18.84 -1.73
N GLU A 118 17.83 18.81 -1.44
CA GLU A 118 17.26 17.98 -0.37
C GLU A 118 17.45 16.48 -0.63
N LEU A 119 17.37 16.05 -1.90
CA LEU A 119 17.69 14.66 -2.30
C LEU A 119 19.19 14.35 -2.09
N GLU A 120 20.12 15.23 -2.48
CA GLU A 120 21.56 15.00 -2.27
C GLU A 120 21.97 14.89 -0.79
N ILE A 121 21.35 15.68 0.09
CA ILE A 121 21.61 15.58 1.54
C ILE A 121 21.09 14.25 2.09
N ASN A 122 19.89 13.83 1.67
CA ASN A 122 19.35 12.53 2.03
C ASN A 122 20.23 11.39 1.51
N ASP A 123 20.73 11.49 0.27
CA ASP A 123 21.58 10.46 -0.34
C ASP A 123 22.91 10.30 0.40
N LYS A 124 23.55 11.39 0.85
CA LYS A 124 24.77 11.31 1.67
C LYS A 124 24.53 10.64 3.03
N LEU A 125 23.45 11.02 3.72
CA LEU A 125 23.03 10.39 4.98
C LEU A 125 22.69 8.91 4.81
N VAL A 126 22.12 8.52 3.66
CA VAL A 126 21.80 7.12 3.33
C VAL A 126 23.07 6.31 3.08
N ILE A 127 24.07 6.86 2.37
CA ILE A 127 25.35 6.18 2.12
C ILE A 127 26.09 5.88 3.43
N ASP A 128 26.13 6.85 4.35
CA ASP A 128 26.80 6.67 5.65
C ASP A 128 26.02 5.72 6.59
N ALA A 129 24.71 5.54 6.38
CA ALA A 129 23.89 4.61 7.14
C ALA A 129 24.00 3.14 6.68
N MET A 130 24.49 2.92 5.45
CA MET A 130 24.72 1.58 4.89
C MET A 130 26.02 0.95 5.40
N THR A 131 26.73 1.58 6.34
CA THR A 131 28.00 1.09 6.88
C THR A 131 27.77 0.04 7.98
N GLU A 132 28.65 -0.97 8.01
CA GLU A 132 28.76 -1.90 9.14
C GLU A 132 29.39 -1.24 10.38
N ASP A 133 30.07 -0.11 10.20
CA ASP A 133 30.70 0.65 11.28
C ASP A 133 29.65 1.37 12.14
N ASP A 134 29.57 1.01 13.43
CA ASP A 134 28.67 1.60 14.42
C ASP A 134 28.98 3.08 14.71
N VAL A 135 30.23 3.51 14.53
CA VAL A 135 30.62 4.92 14.71
C VAL A 135 30.02 5.77 13.61
N MET A 136 30.16 5.33 12.34
CA MET A 136 29.59 6.03 11.19
C MET A 136 28.06 6.08 11.25
N TYR A 137 27.42 4.98 11.68
CA TYR A 137 25.97 4.96 11.88
C TYR A 137 25.52 5.95 12.98
N ALA A 138 26.24 6.02 14.09
CA ALA A 138 25.96 6.98 15.16
C ALA A 138 26.16 8.43 14.69
N ASP A 139 27.20 8.70 13.91
CA ASP A 139 27.45 10.01 13.29
C ASP A 139 26.33 10.41 12.34
N ALA A 140 25.81 9.49 11.52
CA ALA A 140 24.68 9.75 10.63
C ALA A 140 23.40 10.11 11.42
N LEU A 141 23.13 9.44 12.54
CA LEU A 141 22.02 9.81 13.43
C LEU A 141 22.24 11.17 14.10
N GLN A 142 23.46 11.45 14.55
CA GLN A 142 23.81 12.74 15.14
C GLN A 142 23.63 13.86 14.13
N LEU A 143 24.07 13.67 12.89
CA LEU A 143 23.88 14.63 11.80
C LEU A 143 22.40 14.85 11.50
N ALA A 144 21.60 13.79 11.39
CA ALA A 144 20.16 13.91 11.21
C ALA A 144 19.52 14.74 12.35
N SER A 145 19.96 14.51 13.59
CA SER A 145 19.51 15.27 14.76
C SER A 145 19.92 16.75 14.71
N ASP A 146 21.19 17.04 14.43
CA ASP A 146 21.74 18.39 14.38
C ASP A 146 21.03 19.26 13.34
N PHE A 147 20.65 18.65 12.21
CA PHE A 147 19.92 19.30 11.13
C PHE A 147 18.38 19.17 11.25
N LYS A 148 17.88 18.57 12.34
CA LYS A 148 16.43 18.34 12.58
C LYS A 148 15.74 17.58 11.45
N MET A 149 16.48 16.68 10.81
CA MET A 149 15.98 15.81 9.75
C MET A 149 15.26 14.60 10.35
N ASN A 150 14.36 14.00 9.55
CA ASN A 150 13.76 12.72 9.90
C ASN A 150 14.82 11.62 9.79
N ASP A 151 15.13 10.96 10.90
CA ASP A 151 16.10 9.85 11.01
C ASP A 151 15.56 8.50 10.51
N TRP A 152 14.26 8.41 10.21
CA TRP A 152 13.64 7.17 9.69
C TRP A 152 14.36 6.60 8.45
N PRO A 153 14.78 7.38 7.44
CA PRO A 153 15.52 6.88 6.27
C PRO A 153 16.86 6.27 6.63
N VAL A 154 17.57 6.80 7.63
CA VAL A 154 18.84 6.26 8.14
C VAL A 154 18.62 4.86 8.70
N HIS A 155 17.59 4.70 9.54
CA HIS A 155 17.23 3.39 10.08
C HIS A 155 16.80 2.39 8.99
N PHE A 156 16.10 2.85 7.95
CA PHE A 156 15.64 1.96 6.88
C PHE A 156 16.79 1.53 5.97
N ALA A 157 17.67 2.45 5.57
CA ALA A 157 18.85 2.15 4.77
C ALA A 157 19.77 1.12 5.45
N SER A 158 19.99 1.27 6.76
CA SER A 158 20.73 0.29 7.56
C SER A 158 20.02 -1.07 7.62
N LEU A 159 18.70 -1.09 7.75
CA LEU A 159 17.92 -2.35 7.74
C LEU A 159 17.98 -3.04 6.38
N GLU A 160 17.81 -2.28 5.30
CA GLU A 160 17.90 -2.79 3.93
C GLU A 160 19.25 -3.42 3.70
N ASN A 161 20.33 -2.67 3.93
CA ASN A 161 21.70 -3.18 3.78
C ASN A 161 21.95 -4.42 4.63
N ALA A 162 21.51 -4.41 5.89
CA ALA A 162 21.68 -5.57 6.77
C ALA A 162 21.01 -6.83 6.21
N LEU A 163 19.83 -6.72 5.63
CA LEU A 163 19.10 -7.89 5.11
C LEU A 163 19.57 -8.34 3.72
N THR A 164 20.10 -7.42 2.90
CA THR A 164 20.48 -7.71 1.51
C THR A 164 21.96 -8.05 1.36
N SER A 165 22.81 -7.51 2.24
CA SER A 165 24.26 -7.55 2.09
C SER A 165 24.96 -8.42 3.12
N LEU A 166 24.36 -8.62 4.30
CA LEU A 166 24.98 -9.37 5.40
C LEU A 166 24.40 -10.78 5.56
N ASP A 167 25.10 -11.61 6.33
CA ASP A 167 24.51 -12.87 6.77
C ASP A 167 23.39 -12.64 7.79
N ILE A 168 22.50 -13.62 7.93
CA ILE A 168 21.28 -13.43 8.71
C ILE A 168 21.53 -13.29 10.22
N HIS A 169 22.62 -13.85 10.74
CA HIS A 169 22.99 -13.73 12.14
C HIS A 169 23.54 -12.33 12.43
N GLU A 170 24.42 -11.83 11.58
CA GLU A 170 24.94 -10.46 11.63
C GLU A 170 23.82 -9.44 11.47
N ALA A 171 22.96 -9.61 10.47
CA ALA A 171 21.81 -8.75 10.24
C ALA A 171 20.94 -8.64 11.50
N LYS A 172 20.58 -9.78 12.11
CA LYS A 172 19.77 -9.79 13.34
C LYS A 172 20.47 -9.10 14.52
N ALA A 173 21.78 -9.26 14.64
CA ALA A 173 22.56 -8.61 15.69
C ALA A 173 22.52 -7.09 15.53
N ILE A 174 22.78 -6.58 14.32
CA ILE A 174 22.73 -5.15 14.00
C ILE A 174 21.32 -4.58 14.22
N LEU A 175 20.29 -5.24 13.69
CA LEU A 175 18.91 -4.79 13.82
C LEU A 175 18.48 -4.63 15.29
N LYS A 176 18.97 -5.52 16.16
CA LYS A 176 18.71 -5.48 17.60
C LYS A 176 19.54 -4.41 18.30
N ALA A 177 20.85 -4.34 18.03
CA ALA A 177 21.77 -3.41 18.68
C ALA A 177 21.41 -1.94 18.40
N ARG A 178 21.09 -1.62 17.15
CA ARG A 178 20.73 -0.26 16.70
C ARG A 178 19.26 0.11 16.92
N GLY A 179 18.44 -0.82 17.43
CA GLY A 179 17.03 -0.58 17.76
C GLY A 179 16.15 -0.17 16.57
N HIS A 180 16.52 -0.52 15.33
CA HIS A 180 15.86 0.03 14.13
C HIS A 180 14.36 -0.23 14.11
N LEU A 181 13.92 -1.42 14.53
CA LEU A 181 12.50 -1.77 14.51
C LEU A 181 11.65 -0.86 15.39
N ALA A 182 12.18 -0.35 16.50
CA ALA A 182 11.44 0.57 17.36
C ALA A 182 11.14 1.88 16.62
N ARG A 183 12.12 2.41 15.87
CA ARG A 183 11.95 3.62 15.08
C ARG A 183 11.10 3.37 13.84
N LEU A 184 11.39 2.33 13.07
CA LEU A 184 10.73 2.07 11.80
C LEU A 184 9.23 1.77 11.97
N ARG A 185 8.85 1.07 13.05
CA ARG A 185 7.44 0.76 13.36
C ARG A 185 6.61 1.96 13.81
N SER A 186 7.20 3.14 13.97
CA SER A 186 6.42 4.38 14.14
C SER A 186 5.60 4.76 12.90
N ASP A 187 5.93 4.20 11.73
CA ASP A 187 5.19 4.34 10.48
C ASP A 187 5.11 2.96 9.77
N PRO A 188 4.19 2.08 10.21
CA PRO A 188 4.14 0.70 9.74
C PRO A 188 3.76 0.59 8.26
N ASP A 189 2.90 1.48 7.76
CA ASP A 189 2.47 1.45 6.36
C ASP A 189 3.64 1.77 5.42
N ARG A 190 4.43 2.81 5.76
CA ARG A 190 5.66 3.13 5.03
C ARG A 190 6.67 1.99 5.11
N LEU A 191 6.89 1.42 6.29
CA LEU A 191 7.81 0.30 6.47
C LEU A 191 7.41 -0.89 5.58
N HIS A 192 6.16 -1.35 5.66
CA HIS A 192 5.69 -2.50 4.88
C HIS A 192 5.77 -2.23 3.38
N SER A 193 5.41 -1.01 2.93
CA SER A 193 5.51 -0.62 1.53
C SER A 193 6.95 -0.67 1.00
N GLN A 194 7.90 -0.11 1.75
CA GLN A 194 9.31 -0.10 1.34
C GLN A 194 9.95 -1.48 1.46
N LEU A 195 9.61 -2.29 2.47
CA LEU A 195 10.05 -3.68 2.55
C LEU A 195 9.66 -4.46 1.28
N ARG A 196 8.40 -4.37 0.83
CA ARG A 196 7.94 -5.04 -0.38
C ARG A 196 8.65 -4.58 -1.65
N THR A 197 8.96 -3.29 -1.73
CA THR A 197 9.47 -2.66 -2.96
C THR A 197 10.97 -2.79 -3.09
N LEU A 198 11.70 -2.59 -1.99
CA LEU A 198 13.17 -2.46 -1.98
C LEU A 198 13.84 -3.74 -1.48
N VAL A 199 13.32 -4.37 -0.42
CA VAL A 199 13.97 -5.50 0.24
C VAL A 199 13.50 -6.85 -0.33
N GLY A 200 12.19 -7.05 -0.47
CA GLY A 200 11.58 -8.31 -0.90
C GLY A 200 12.17 -8.90 -2.19
N PRO A 201 12.36 -8.11 -3.26
CA PRO A 201 12.94 -8.60 -4.53
C PRO A 201 14.39 -9.08 -4.42
N LEU A 202 15.11 -8.66 -3.37
CA LEU A 202 16.53 -8.97 -3.17
C LEU A 202 16.76 -10.20 -2.28
N MET A 203 15.69 -10.79 -1.73
CA MET A 203 15.79 -11.99 -0.90
C MET A 203 16.12 -13.20 -1.76
N THR A 204 17.34 -13.74 -1.63
CA THR A 204 17.81 -14.87 -2.45
C THR A 204 17.79 -16.21 -1.73
N THR A 205 17.87 -16.20 -0.40
CA THR A 205 17.91 -17.40 0.44
C THR A 205 16.64 -17.57 1.28
N ASN A 206 16.34 -18.81 1.68
CA ASN A 206 15.21 -19.10 2.56
C ASN A 206 15.35 -18.41 3.92
N GLU A 207 16.56 -18.33 4.47
CA GLU A 207 16.79 -17.73 5.79
C GLU A 207 16.55 -16.22 5.78
N GLN A 208 17.06 -15.52 4.75
CA GLN A 208 16.79 -14.11 4.52
C GLN A 208 15.30 -13.86 4.31
N PHE A 209 14.64 -14.65 3.46
CA PHE A 209 13.22 -14.47 3.20
C PHE A 209 12.36 -14.68 4.45
N ILE A 210 12.66 -15.71 5.26
CA ILE A 210 11.96 -15.95 6.53
C ILE A 210 12.17 -14.79 7.52
N ALA A 211 13.36 -14.18 7.55
CA ALA A 211 13.61 -13.01 8.36
C ALA A 211 12.85 -11.78 7.84
N TYR A 212 12.85 -11.55 6.53
CA TYR A 212 12.05 -10.52 5.87
C TYR A 212 10.57 -10.60 6.25
N LEU A 213 9.95 -11.78 6.15
CA LEU A 213 8.55 -11.99 6.53
C LEU A 213 8.27 -11.68 8.01
N SER A 214 9.27 -11.84 8.88
CA SER A 214 9.15 -11.56 10.32
C SER A 214 9.09 -10.07 10.68
N LEU A 215 9.39 -9.19 9.73
CA LEU A 215 9.37 -7.74 9.92
C LEU A 215 7.95 -7.15 9.85
N PHE A 216 7.02 -7.88 9.22
CA PHE A 216 5.64 -7.46 9.05
C PHE A 216 4.81 -7.69 10.32
N GLY A 217 3.88 -6.77 10.57
CA GLY A 217 2.92 -6.83 11.68
C GLY A 217 1.74 -7.78 11.42
N ASP A 218 0.90 -7.96 12.44
CA ASP A 218 -0.32 -8.77 12.33
C ASP A 218 -1.27 -8.19 11.27
N GLY A 219 -2.01 -9.07 10.60
CA GLY A 219 -2.90 -8.71 9.49
C GLY A 219 -2.19 -8.56 8.13
N GLN A 220 -0.86 -8.58 8.07
CA GLN A 220 -0.12 -8.62 6.82
C GLN A 220 0.01 -10.07 6.31
N PRO A 221 -0.12 -10.32 4.99
CA PRO A 221 -0.02 -11.68 4.43
C PRO A 221 1.34 -12.33 4.72
N GLU A 222 2.42 -11.54 4.72
CA GLU A 222 3.77 -12.01 5.05
C GLU A 222 3.85 -12.63 6.45
N ARG A 223 3.22 -11.96 7.42
CA ARG A 223 3.21 -12.41 8.81
C ARG A 223 2.32 -13.63 8.99
N SER A 224 1.14 -13.63 8.36
CA SER A 224 0.17 -14.72 8.41
C SER A 224 0.69 -16.02 7.80
N ALA A 225 1.42 -15.94 6.69
CA ALA A 225 1.96 -17.10 5.98
C ALA A 225 3.21 -17.70 6.65
N LEU A 226 3.94 -16.91 7.45
CA LEU A 226 5.24 -17.29 8.02
C LEU A 226 5.25 -18.65 8.75
N PRO A 227 4.27 -18.99 9.63
CA PRO A 227 4.28 -20.27 10.34
C PRO A 227 4.17 -21.47 9.38
N VAL A 228 3.33 -21.37 8.35
CA VAL A 228 3.14 -22.44 7.37
C VAL A 228 4.36 -22.59 6.47
N LEU A 229 4.97 -21.50 6.02
CA LEU A 229 6.20 -21.55 5.24
C LEU A 229 7.34 -22.23 6.01
N LYS A 230 7.52 -21.89 7.30
CA LYS A 230 8.53 -22.58 8.14
C LYS A 230 8.28 -24.08 8.20
N ARG A 231 7.03 -24.50 8.45
CA ARG A 231 6.66 -25.91 8.55
C ARG A 231 6.86 -26.67 7.23
N ILE A 232 6.61 -26.02 6.10
CA ILE A 232 6.87 -26.57 4.77
C ILE A 232 8.38 -26.78 4.57
N LEU A 233 9.19 -25.75 4.83
CA LEU A 233 10.65 -25.78 4.63
C LEU A 233 11.37 -26.74 5.59
N GLU A 234 10.84 -26.95 6.80
CA GLU A 234 11.34 -27.97 7.72
C GLU A 234 11.25 -29.39 7.14
N LYS A 235 10.23 -29.66 6.31
CA LYS A 235 9.98 -30.96 5.68
C LYS A 235 10.61 -31.08 4.29
N LYS A 236 10.65 -30.00 3.52
CA LYS A 236 11.19 -29.94 2.16
C LYS A 236 12.18 -28.77 2.03
N ARG A 237 13.43 -29.02 2.40
CA ARG A 237 14.49 -27.99 2.50
C ARG A 237 14.97 -27.46 1.15
N ASP A 238 14.75 -28.21 0.09
CA ASP A 238 15.10 -27.91 -1.30
C ASP A 238 14.17 -26.88 -1.96
N LEU A 239 13.02 -26.59 -1.35
CA LEU A 239 12.10 -25.60 -1.85
C LEU A 239 12.62 -24.17 -1.67
N LYS A 240 12.33 -23.31 -2.63
CA LYS A 240 12.59 -21.86 -2.53
C LYS A 240 11.37 -21.15 -1.95
N ALA A 241 11.50 -20.60 -0.75
CA ALA A 241 10.42 -19.95 -0.02
C ALA A 241 9.83 -18.74 -0.76
N VAL A 242 10.70 -17.94 -1.41
CA VAL A 242 10.28 -16.80 -2.24
C VAL A 242 9.33 -17.25 -3.35
N ARG A 243 9.65 -18.36 -4.05
CA ARG A 243 8.80 -18.88 -5.11
C ARG A 243 7.47 -19.41 -4.60
N LEU A 244 7.43 -20.05 -3.44
CA LEU A 244 6.16 -20.43 -2.80
C LEU A 244 5.25 -19.23 -2.54
N PHE A 245 5.83 -18.03 -2.43
CA PHE A 245 5.10 -16.80 -2.13
C PHE A 245 4.69 -16.01 -3.37
N THR A 246 5.39 -16.17 -4.50
CA THR A 246 5.22 -15.34 -5.70
C THR A 246 4.83 -16.10 -6.96
N ASP A 247 4.96 -17.43 -6.97
CA ASP A 247 4.72 -18.29 -8.14
C ASP A 247 3.61 -19.30 -7.81
N ALA A 248 2.41 -19.02 -8.33
CA ALA A 248 1.21 -19.82 -8.08
C ALA A 248 1.39 -21.26 -8.55
N ASP A 249 2.00 -21.49 -9.71
CA ASP A 249 2.26 -22.83 -10.24
C ASP A 249 3.22 -23.62 -9.35
N TYR A 250 4.26 -22.95 -8.82
CA TYR A 250 5.21 -23.58 -7.90
C TYR A 250 4.53 -24.02 -6.59
N LEU A 251 3.66 -23.17 -6.04
CA LEU A 251 2.87 -23.49 -4.85
C LEU A 251 1.82 -24.59 -5.14
N TYR A 252 1.13 -24.51 -6.27
CA TYR A 252 0.18 -25.50 -6.75
C TYR A 252 0.82 -26.90 -6.86
N ASN A 253 1.98 -27.00 -7.50
CA ASN A 253 2.70 -28.28 -7.63
C ASN A 253 3.12 -28.85 -6.26
N LEU A 254 3.46 -27.98 -5.31
CA LEU A 254 3.69 -28.41 -3.93
C LEU A 254 2.41 -29.01 -3.34
N ILE A 255 1.26 -28.33 -3.45
CA ILE A 255 -0.03 -28.80 -2.90
C ILE A 255 -0.38 -30.19 -3.45
N LEU A 256 -0.26 -30.39 -4.78
CA LEU A 256 -0.54 -31.68 -5.40
C LEU A 256 0.29 -32.84 -4.81
N SER A 257 1.56 -32.56 -4.52
CA SER A 257 2.52 -33.54 -4.01
C SER A 257 2.33 -33.92 -2.54
N VAL A 258 1.40 -33.27 -1.82
CA VAL A 258 1.25 -33.40 -0.37
C VAL A 258 -0.01 -34.21 -0.02
N PRO A 259 0.04 -35.15 0.94
CA PRO A 259 -1.14 -35.93 1.34
C PRO A 259 -2.26 -35.07 1.97
N ASP A 260 -3.52 -35.50 1.81
CA ASP A 260 -4.73 -34.82 2.31
C ASP A 260 -4.65 -34.33 3.76
N ARG A 261 -4.20 -35.20 4.67
CA ARG A 261 -4.05 -34.86 6.08
C ARG A 261 -3.09 -33.70 6.31
N VAL A 262 -2.05 -33.61 5.50
CA VAL A 262 -1.06 -32.53 5.60
C VAL A 262 -1.63 -31.25 4.98
N ILE A 263 -2.33 -31.33 3.84
CA ILE A 263 -3.03 -30.20 3.21
C ILE A 263 -3.98 -29.55 4.22
N LEU A 264 -4.88 -30.32 4.84
CA LEU A 264 -5.83 -29.82 5.85
C LEU A 264 -5.15 -29.10 7.02
N SER A 265 -3.91 -29.47 7.35
CA SER A 265 -3.16 -28.85 8.45
C SER A 265 -2.37 -27.61 8.06
N LEU A 266 -2.31 -27.27 6.76
CA LEU A 266 -1.54 -26.15 6.22
C LEU A 266 -2.41 -25.13 5.48
N VAL A 267 -3.55 -25.55 4.95
CA VAL A 267 -4.36 -24.80 3.98
C VAL A 267 -4.74 -23.39 4.42
N ASP A 268 -5.12 -23.19 5.69
CA ASP A 268 -5.46 -21.85 6.19
C ASP A 268 -4.28 -20.86 6.05
N GLY A 269 -3.05 -21.32 6.29
CA GLY A 269 -1.87 -20.49 6.09
C GLY A 269 -1.40 -20.44 4.63
N ILE A 270 -1.67 -21.48 3.82
CA ILE A 270 -1.43 -21.43 2.37
C ILE A 270 -2.32 -20.36 1.73
N LEU A 271 -3.60 -20.29 2.12
CA LEU A 271 -4.54 -19.27 1.64
C LEU A 271 -4.14 -17.84 2.03
N SER A 272 -3.33 -17.67 3.07
CA SER A 272 -2.79 -16.36 3.46
C SER A 272 -1.61 -15.88 2.62
N ILE A 273 -1.03 -16.77 1.80
CA ILE A 273 0.03 -16.42 0.84
C ILE A 273 -0.62 -15.61 -0.30
N PRO A 274 0.02 -14.55 -0.84
CA PRO A 274 -0.56 -13.73 -1.91
C PRO A 274 -1.03 -14.51 -3.15
N VAL A 275 -0.28 -15.54 -3.56
CA VAL A 275 -0.65 -16.45 -4.67
C VAL A 275 -1.41 -17.70 -4.20
N GLY A 276 -1.78 -17.75 -2.92
CA GLY A 276 -2.34 -18.92 -2.25
C GLY A 276 -3.72 -19.31 -2.75
N VAL A 277 -4.61 -18.34 -2.93
CA VAL A 277 -5.98 -18.58 -3.41
C VAL A 277 -5.96 -19.21 -4.80
N GLU A 278 -5.24 -18.60 -5.74
CA GLU A 278 -5.09 -19.10 -7.11
C GLU A 278 -4.49 -20.52 -7.14
N ALA A 279 -3.42 -20.75 -6.39
CA ALA A 279 -2.78 -22.06 -6.31
C ALA A 279 -3.71 -23.13 -5.70
N CYS A 280 -4.46 -22.77 -4.66
CA CYS A 280 -5.41 -23.68 -4.00
C CYS A 280 -6.59 -24.02 -4.91
N GLU A 281 -7.16 -23.05 -5.63
CA GLU A 281 -8.24 -23.30 -6.60
C GLU A 281 -7.78 -24.20 -7.75
N ALA A 282 -6.59 -23.93 -8.30
CA ALA A 282 -6.00 -24.77 -9.34
C ALA A 282 -5.75 -26.20 -8.81
N ALA A 283 -5.25 -26.33 -7.57
CA ALA A 283 -5.04 -27.62 -6.95
C ALA A 283 -6.37 -28.36 -6.71
N ALA A 284 -7.41 -27.65 -6.25
CA ALA A 284 -8.73 -28.22 -6.02
C ALA A 284 -9.32 -28.81 -7.31
N ARG A 285 -9.21 -28.11 -8.45
CA ARG A 285 -9.69 -28.61 -9.76
C ARG A 285 -9.08 -29.95 -10.14
N ILE A 286 -7.77 -30.10 -9.94
CA ILE A 286 -7.05 -31.34 -10.30
C ILE A 286 -7.27 -32.43 -9.26
N LEU A 287 -7.21 -32.08 -7.96
CA LEU A 287 -7.37 -33.05 -6.88
C LEU A 287 -8.79 -33.60 -6.77
N LEU A 288 -9.80 -32.91 -7.30
CA LEU A 288 -11.17 -33.39 -7.37
C LEU A 288 -11.28 -34.74 -8.09
N ASP A 289 -10.53 -34.90 -9.18
CA ASP A 289 -10.46 -36.13 -9.98
C ASP A 289 -9.25 -37.00 -9.60
N GLY A 290 -8.25 -36.39 -8.99
CA GLY A 290 -6.97 -37.03 -8.72
C GLY A 290 -6.04 -36.92 -9.93
N THR A 291 -4.96 -37.67 -9.86
CA THR A 291 -3.90 -37.67 -10.88
C THR A 291 -3.38 -39.10 -11.04
N ASP A 292 -2.52 -39.33 -12.03
CA ASP A 292 -1.86 -40.63 -12.23
C ASP A 292 -1.07 -41.11 -11.01
N ILE A 293 -0.63 -40.18 -10.14
CA ILE A 293 0.21 -40.47 -8.98
C ILE A 293 -0.56 -40.48 -7.65
N ARG A 294 -1.84 -40.07 -7.63
CA ARG A 294 -2.68 -40.08 -6.42
C ARG A 294 -4.18 -40.10 -6.72
N PRO A 295 -4.99 -40.81 -5.93
CA PRO A 295 -6.44 -40.79 -6.10
C PRO A 295 -7.03 -39.39 -5.83
N ALA A 296 -8.28 -39.21 -6.23
CA ALA A 296 -9.11 -38.07 -5.87
C ALA A 296 -9.04 -37.78 -4.36
N ALA A 297 -8.88 -36.50 -4.03
CA ALA A 297 -8.81 -36.05 -2.65
C ALA A 297 -10.18 -36.12 -1.95
N SER A 298 -10.16 -36.17 -0.62
CA SER A 298 -11.36 -36.08 0.19
C SER A 298 -12.14 -34.78 -0.10
N PRO A 299 -13.48 -34.79 -0.13
CA PRO A 299 -14.30 -33.58 -0.28
C PRO A 299 -13.95 -32.49 0.75
N ALA A 300 -13.56 -32.88 1.97
CA ALA A 300 -13.12 -31.95 3.00
C ALA A 300 -11.86 -31.18 2.60
N VAL A 301 -10.96 -31.80 1.84
CA VAL A 301 -9.72 -31.17 1.33
C VAL A 301 -10.06 -30.18 0.24
N ILE A 302 -10.92 -30.58 -0.70
CA ILE A 302 -11.38 -29.70 -1.79
C ILE A 302 -12.07 -28.46 -1.20
N PHE A 303 -12.99 -28.65 -0.26
CA PHE A 303 -13.68 -27.55 0.40
C PHE A 303 -12.71 -26.63 1.16
N ALA A 304 -11.73 -27.19 1.87
CA ALA A 304 -10.76 -26.39 2.58
C ALA A 304 -9.83 -25.59 1.64
N LEU A 305 -9.42 -26.18 0.50
CA LEU A 305 -8.65 -25.47 -0.54
C LEU A 305 -9.44 -24.30 -1.13
N LEU A 306 -10.76 -24.43 -1.25
CA LEU A 306 -11.65 -23.36 -1.72
C LEU A 306 -12.04 -22.36 -0.61
N GLY A 307 -11.26 -22.30 0.47
CA GLY A 307 -11.49 -21.35 1.57
C GLY A 307 -12.76 -21.62 2.37
N LYS A 308 -13.29 -22.85 2.32
CA LYS A 308 -14.58 -23.23 2.92
C LYS A 308 -15.76 -22.44 2.35
N ASP A 309 -15.65 -22.05 1.08
CA ASP A 309 -16.72 -21.40 0.34
C ASP A 309 -17.65 -22.45 -0.30
N GLU A 310 -18.91 -22.44 0.11
CA GLU A 310 -19.93 -23.39 -0.36
C GLU A 310 -20.24 -23.21 -1.85
N ALA A 311 -20.28 -21.96 -2.33
CA ALA A 311 -20.61 -21.66 -3.71
C ALA A 311 -19.48 -22.15 -4.63
N ASN A 312 -18.22 -21.82 -4.31
CA ASN A 312 -17.08 -22.27 -5.11
C ASN A 312 -16.97 -23.80 -5.14
N PHE A 313 -17.28 -24.48 -4.05
CA PHE A 313 -17.28 -25.94 -4.01
C PHE A 313 -18.35 -26.54 -4.92
N ILE A 314 -19.58 -26.02 -4.85
CA ILE A 314 -20.67 -26.49 -5.70
C ILE A 314 -20.41 -26.17 -7.17
N ASP A 315 -19.96 -24.96 -7.48
CA ASP A 315 -19.62 -24.56 -8.85
C ASP A 315 -18.53 -25.46 -9.45
N LEU A 316 -17.53 -25.81 -8.64
CA LEU A 316 -16.47 -26.73 -9.07
C LEU A 316 -17.00 -28.14 -9.36
N VAL A 317 -17.88 -28.66 -8.49
CA VAL A 317 -18.49 -29.98 -8.69
C VAL A 317 -19.43 -29.99 -9.90
N ALA A 318 -20.15 -28.89 -10.13
CA ALA A 318 -21.03 -28.69 -11.27
C ALA A 318 -20.30 -28.58 -12.62
N CYS A 319 -18.97 -28.43 -12.64
CA CYS A 319 -18.18 -28.55 -13.87
C CYS A 319 -18.12 -30.00 -14.41
N LYS A 320 -18.56 -30.99 -13.63
CA LYS A 320 -18.68 -32.39 -14.08
C LYS A 320 -19.90 -32.61 -14.95
N THR A 321 -19.95 -33.73 -15.67
CA THR A 321 -21.21 -34.15 -16.31
C THR A 321 -22.25 -34.50 -15.25
N SER A 322 -23.55 -34.35 -15.52
CA SER A 322 -24.61 -34.57 -14.52
C SER A 322 -24.54 -35.96 -13.84
N SER A 323 -24.14 -36.99 -14.58
CA SER A 323 -23.95 -38.34 -14.01
C SER A 323 -22.74 -38.41 -13.07
N GLU A 324 -21.62 -37.78 -13.42
CA GLU A 324 -20.40 -37.76 -12.60
C GLU A 324 -20.56 -36.85 -11.38
N GLU A 325 -21.29 -35.75 -11.53
CA GLU A 325 -21.67 -34.83 -10.46
C GLU A 325 -22.46 -35.57 -9.38
N LEU A 326 -23.54 -36.26 -9.76
CA LEU A 326 -24.38 -37.02 -8.84
C LEU A 326 -23.57 -38.11 -8.12
N GLN A 327 -22.79 -38.90 -8.86
CA GLN A 327 -21.93 -39.95 -8.29
C GLN A 327 -20.89 -39.38 -7.32
N TYR A 328 -20.29 -38.23 -7.65
CA TYR A 328 -19.35 -37.55 -6.77
C TYR A 328 -20.05 -37.10 -5.49
N LEU A 329 -21.21 -36.45 -5.57
CA LEU A 329 -21.95 -35.95 -4.42
C LEU A 329 -22.42 -37.08 -3.48
N GLU A 330 -22.92 -38.18 -4.02
CA GLU A 330 -23.31 -39.37 -3.23
C GLU A 330 -22.10 -39.94 -2.47
N ARG A 331 -20.97 -40.11 -3.18
CA ARG A 331 -19.74 -40.59 -2.56
C ARG A 331 -19.20 -39.60 -1.52
N ALA A 332 -19.31 -38.29 -1.80
CA ALA A 332 -18.86 -37.24 -0.91
C ALA A 332 -19.65 -37.25 0.40
N ALA A 333 -20.97 -37.41 0.35
CA ALA A 333 -21.82 -37.53 1.53
C ALA A 333 -21.37 -38.70 2.42
N LEU A 334 -21.15 -39.89 1.84
CA LEU A 334 -20.68 -41.07 2.57
C LEU A 334 -19.30 -40.85 3.23
N ILE A 335 -18.36 -40.24 2.49
CA ILE A 335 -17.01 -39.95 3.03
C ILE A 335 -17.09 -38.97 4.19
N LEU A 336 -17.89 -37.90 4.06
CA LEU A 336 -18.03 -36.87 5.09
C LEU A 336 -18.71 -37.41 6.34
N GLU A 337 -19.75 -38.24 6.21
CA GLU A 337 -20.42 -38.91 7.34
C GLU A 337 -19.47 -39.83 8.12
N ALA A 338 -18.57 -40.51 7.41
CA ALA A 338 -17.55 -41.37 8.01
C ALA A 338 -16.35 -40.60 8.59
N THR A 339 -16.22 -39.30 8.29
CA THR A 339 -15.08 -38.48 8.71
C THR A 339 -15.35 -37.80 10.05
N PRO A 340 -14.56 -38.09 11.11
CA PRO A 340 -14.72 -37.43 12.40
C PRO A 340 -14.50 -35.91 12.29
N ASN A 341 -15.40 -35.12 12.89
CA ASN A 341 -15.37 -33.65 12.84
C ASN A 341 -15.39 -33.07 11.42
N ALA A 342 -16.04 -33.76 10.47
CA ALA A 342 -16.34 -33.18 9.16
C ALA A 342 -17.13 -31.87 9.33
N ASP A 343 -16.90 -30.93 8.41
CA ASP A 343 -17.60 -29.65 8.41
C ASP A 343 -19.10 -29.89 8.17
N SER A 344 -19.94 -29.49 9.13
CA SER A 344 -21.37 -29.75 9.09
C SER A 344 -22.05 -29.01 7.94
N ARG A 345 -21.55 -27.82 7.57
CA ARG A 345 -22.11 -27.03 6.47
C ARG A 345 -21.82 -27.70 5.14
N LEU A 346 -20.59 -28.17 4.96
CA LEU A 346 -20.23 -28.95 3.77
C LEU A 346 -21.12 -30.19 3.61
N LEU A 347 -21.35 -30.94 4.70
CA LEU A 347 -22.21 -32.12 4.66
C LEU A 347 -23.67 -31.77 4.30
N GLU A 348 -24.22 -30.69 4.87
CA GLU A 348 -25.56 -30.20 4.56
C GLU A 348 -25.70 -29.80 3.09
N VAL A 349 -24.75 -29.03 2.57
CA VAL A 349 -24.72 -28.57 1.18
C VAL A 349 -24.62 -29.74 0.22
N VAL A 350 -23.71 -30.69 0.46
CA VAL A 350 -23.56 -31.90 -0.37
C VAL A 350 -24.86 -32.71 -0.41
N ARG A 351 -25.53 -32.91 0.73
CA ARG A 351 -26.81 -33.63 0.79
C ARG A 351 -27.93 -32.90 0.04
N LEU A 352 -28.01 -31.58 0.22
CA LEU A 352 -29.04 -30.76 -0.40
C LEU A 352 -28.91 -30.78 -1.93
N VAL A 353 -27.70 -30.62 -2.46
CA VAL A 353 -27.44 -30.62 -3.91
C VAL A 353 -27.60 -32.04 -4.48
N SER A 354 -27.11 -33.07 -3.79
CA SER A 354 -27.31 -34.47 -4.19
C SER A 354 -28.80 -34.80 -4.35
N LYS A 355 -29.63 -34.39 -3.37
CA LYS A 355 -31.09 -34.58 -3.43
C LYS A 355 -31.73 -33.82 -4.59
N ALA A 356 -31.35 -32.56 -4.79
CA ALA A 356 -31.89 -31.75 -5.90
C ALA A 356 -31.53 -32.34 -7.27
N GLN A 357 -30.29 -32.81 -7.45
CA GLN A 357 -29.87 -33.46 -8.68
C GLN A 357 -30.60 -34.78 -8.93
N PHE A 358 -30.84 -35.57 -7.88
CA PHE A 358 -31.64 -36.79 -7.98
C PHE A 358 -33.09 -36.51 -8.43
N GLU A 359 -33.72 -35.45 -7.89
CA GLU A 359 -35.08 -35.04 -8.28
C GLU A 359 -35.15 -34.54 -9.73
N LEU A 360 -34.10 -33.87 -10.22
CA LEU A 360 -33.99 -33.42 -11.62
C LEU A 360 -33.67 -34.57 -12.59
N SER A 361 -32.97 -35.59 -12.13
CA SER A 361 -32.55 -36.76 -12.93
C SER A 361 -33.58 -37.89 -12.94
N GLY A 362 -34.61 -37.81 -12.10
CA GLY A 362 -35.70 -38.80 -12.03
C GLY A 362 -36.54 -38.84 -13.32
N PRO A 363 -37.28 -39.94 -13.57
CA PRO A 363 -38.06 -40.16 -14.81
C PRO A 363 -39.35 -39.31 -14.87
N GLY A 364 -39.25 -38.01 -14.59
CA GLY A 364 -40.38 -37.17 -14.21
C GLY A 364 -40.56 -35.87 -14.97
N TYR A 365 -39.94 -35.65 -16.13
CA TYR A 365 -40.31 -34.55 -17.04
C TYR A 365 -40.09 -34.95 -18.51
N ILE A 366 -40.97 -35.82 -19.01
CA ILE A 366 -41.36 -35.83 -20.43
C ILE A 366 -42.80 -35.32 -20.46
N TYR A 367 -42.98 -34.08 -20.90
CA TYR A 367 -44.25 -33.60 -21.45
C TYR A 367 -43.98 -32.92 -22.78
#